data_AF-A0A3C1X5U5-F1
#
_entry.id   AF-A0A3C1X5U5-F1
#
_cell.length_a   1.000
_cell.length_b   1.000
_cell.length_c   1.000
_cell.angle_alpha   90.00
_cell.angle_beta   90.00
_cell.angle_gamma   90.00
#
_symmetry.space_group_name_H-M   'P 1'
#
loop_
_entity.id
_entity.type
_entity.pdbx_description
1 polymer ?
#
loop_
_entity_poly.entity_id
_entity_poly.type
_entity_poly.pdbx_seq_one_letter_code
_entity_poly.pdbx_strand_id
1 'polypeptide(L)'
;MKFFRYRRPSWKTVLGVTRAKKRVKKALGITALLAPFRWWPNQVRKAKRRVGWYSPLARLIRLGLPRPGGCLLLLASALSVLGVSVAVCLLTLAGAGLH
;
A
#
# COMPACT_ATOMS: atom_id res chain seq x y z
N MET A 1 19.38 -14.80 1.06
CA MET A 1 19.81 -15.05 -0.34
C MET A 1 18.72 -14.57 -1.30
N LYS A 2 19.05 -13.81 -2.34
CA LYS A 2 18.03 -13.27 -3.28
C LYS A 2 17.63 -14.37 -4.27
N PHE A 3 16.41 -14.88 -4.15
CA PHE A 3 15.77 -15.67 -5.20
C PHE A 3 15.83 -14.88 -6.51
N PHE A 4 16.58 -15.39 -7.48
CA PHE A 4 16.55 -14.88 -8.84
C PHE A 4 15.12 -15.08 -9.35
N ARG A 5 14.31 -14.01 -9.34
CA ARG A 5 12.99 -14.02 -9.96
C ARG A 5 13.20 -14.15 -11.46
N TYR A 6 13.09 -15.38 -11.98
CA TYR A 6 13.12 -15.62 -13.41
C TYR A 6 11.96 -14.88 -14.06
N ARG A 7 12.26 -13.86 -14.86
CA ARG A 7 11.29 -13.23 -15.75
C ARG A 7 11.53 -13.78 -17.15
N ARG A 8 10.51 -14.38 -17.74
CA ARG A 8 10.57 -14.92 -19.11
C ARG A 8 11.07 -13.83 -20.07
N PRO A 9 12.22 -14.00 -20.72
CA PRO A 9 12.75 -12.99 -21.63
C PRO A 9 11.91 -12.94 -22.90
N SER A 10 11.73 -11.73 -23.45
CA SER A 10 11.11 -11.56 -24.77
C SER A 10 12.07 -11.97 -25.87
N TRP A 11 11.56 -12.35 -27.05
CA TRP A 11 12.37 -12.71 -28.22
C TRP A 11 13.43 -11.66 -28.58
N LYS A 12 13.10 -10.36 -28.46
CA LYS A 12 14.03 -9.24 -28.68
C LYS A 12 15.19 -9.18 -27.67
N THR A 13 15.01 -9.81 -26.51
CA THR A 13 16.05 -9.95 -25.48
C THR A 13 16.95 -11.15 -25.79
N VAL A 14 16.36 -12.26 -26.22
CA VAL A 14 17.08 -13.47 -26.64
C VAL A 14 17.95 -13.17 -27.87
N LEU A 15 17.38 -12.49 -28.87
CA LEU A 15 18.08 -12.05 -30.10
C LEU A 15 19.12 -10.94 -29.87
N GLY A 16 19.35 -10.49 -28.63
CA GLY A 16 20.39 -9.49 -28.31
C GLY A 16 20.12 -8.06 -28.78
N VAL A 17 19.08 -7.80 -29.58
CA VAL A 17 18.71 -6.48 -30.11
C VAL A 17 18.59 -5.42 -29.02
N THR A 18 18.04 -5.79 -27.85
CA THR A 18 17.94 -4.87 -26.71
C THR A 18 19.30 -4.50 -26.10
N ARG A 19 20.28 -5.40 -26.13
CA ARG A 19 21.65 -5.12 -25.66
C ARG A 19 22.35 -4.15 -26.62
N ALA A 20 22.23 -4.39 -27.93
CA ALA A 20 22.78 -3.52 -28.96
C ALA A 20 22.22 -2.09 -28.84
N LYS A 21 20.88 -1.95 -28.77
CA LYS A 21 20.21 -0.65 -28.57
C LYS A 21 20.68 0.08 -27.31
N LYS A 22 20.91 -0.65 -26.21
CA LYS A 22 21.43 -0.07 -24.95
C LYS A 22 22.87 0.39 -25.09
N ARG A 23 23.73 -0.34 -25.81
CA ARG A 23 25.13 0.06 -26.07
C ARG A 23 25.16 1.35 -26.88
N VAL A 24 24.39 1.43 -27.96
CA VAL A 24 24.30 2.63 -28.80
C VAL A 24 23.82 3.84 -27.99
N LYS A 25 22.75 3.70 -27.19
CA LYS A 25 22.26 4.79 -26.31
C LYS A 25 23.23 5.21 -25.20
N LYS A 26 24.18 4.35 -24.82
CA LYS A 26 25.25 4.70 -23.89
C LYS A 26 26.38 5.43 -24.62
N ALA A 27 26.80 4.93 -25.79
CA ALA A 27 27.84 5.54 -26.62
C ALA A 27 27.44 6.96 -27.06
N LEU A 28 26.17 7.17 -27.41
CA LEU A 28 25.63 8.48 -27.79
C LEU A 28 25.41 9.46 -26.61
N GLY A 29 25.78 9.10 -25.38
CA GLY A 29 25.62 9.99 -24.21
C GLY A 29 24.18 10.25 -23.75
N ILE A 30 23.16 9.84 -24.52
CA ILE A 30 21.72 10.00 -24.21
C ILE A 30 21.38 9.46 -22.82
N THR A 31 22.01 8.37 -22.41
CA THR A 31 21.78 7.77 -21.09
C THR A 31 22.29 8.67 -19.95
N ALA A 32 23.38 9.40 -20.17
CA ALA A 32 23.94 10.34 -19.19
C ALA A 32 23.08 11.61 -19.10
N LEU A 33 22.62 12.13 -20.25
CA LEU A 33 21.72 13.30 -20.29
C LEU A 33 20.39 13.05 -19.54
N LEU A 34 19.84 11.85 -19.65
CA LEU A 34 18.61 11.47 -18.95
C LEU A 34 18.84 10.98 -17.51
N ALA A 35 20.10 10.81 -17.08
CA ALA A 35 20.42 10.33 -15.74
C ALA A 35 19.89 11.23 -14.61
N PRO A 36 20.06 12.57 -14.64
CA PRO A 36 19.57 13.44 -13.56
C PRO A 36 18.04 13.40 -13.44
N PHE A 37 17.32 13.44 -14.57
CA PHE A 37 15.87 13.34 -14.60
C PHE A 37 15.36 12.00 -14.05
N ARG A 38 16.09 10.90 -14.28
CA ARG A 38 15.73 9.56 -13.79
C ARG A 38 16.15 9.31 -12.35
N TRP A 39 17.14 10.04 -11.87
CA TRP A 39 17.67 9.90 -10.51
C TRP A 39 16.67 10.38 -9.46
N TRP A 40 16.01 11.52 -9.69
CA TRP A 40 15.03 12.09 -8.76
C TRP A 40 13.88 11.11 -8.38
N PRO A 41 13.11 10.54 -9.32
CA PRO A 41 12.04 9.60 -8.97
C PRO A 41 12.57 8.27 -8.39
N ASN A 42 13.84 7.93 -8.64
CA ASN A 42 14.49 6.79 -7.99
C ASN A 42 14.80 7.07 -6.52
N GLN A 43 15.22 8.29 -6.19
CA GLN A 43 15.47 8.69 -4.81
C GLN A 43 14.18 8.73 -4.00
N VAL A 44 13.10 9.31 -4.56
CA VAL A 44 11.78 9.28 -3.93
C VAL A 44 11.33 7.84 -3.65
N ARG A 45 11.55 6.90 -4.58
CA ARG A 45 11.23 5.49 -4.37
C ARG A 45 12.11 4.83 -3.30
N LYS A 46 13.38 5.17 -3.20
CA LYS A 46 14.27 4.68 -2.12
C LYS A 46 13.81 5.23 -0.77
N ALA A 47 13.52 6.53 -0.68
CA ALA A 47 13.02 7.16 0.53
C ALA A 47 11.71 6.50 1.00
N LYS A 48 10.72 6.34 0.10
CA LYS A 48 9.47 5.62 0.42
C LYS A 48 9.70 4.20 0.94
N ARG A 49 10.69 3.46 0.42
CA ARG A 49 11.03 2.12 0.94
C ARG A 49 11.69 2.17 2.32
N ARG A 50 12.57 3.14 2.57
CA ARG A 50 13.26 3.31 3.87
C ARG A 50 12.32 3.74 4.98
N VAL A 51 11.42 4.67 4.67
CA VAL A 51 10.38 5.18 5.60
C VAL A 51 9.29 4.11 5.86
N GLY A 52 9.43 2.90 5.31
CA GLY A 52 8.43 1.85 5.51
C GLY A 52 7.08 2.19 4.91
N TRP A 53 7.03 3.09 3.91
CA TRP A 53 5.78 3.52 3.27
C TRP A 53 5.00 2.32 2.76
N TYR A 54 5.67 1.29 2.25
CA TYR A 54 5.02 0.08 1.73
C TYR A 54 4.65 -0.98 2.78
N SER A 55 4.91 -0.71 4.07
CA SER A 55 4.58 -1.61 5.17
C SER A 55 3.05 -1.78 5.32
N PRO A 56 2.59 -2.87 5.96
CA PRO A 56 1.16 -3.09 6.22
C PRO A 56 0.54 -1.96 7.04
N LEU A 57 1.26 -1.45 8.05
CA LEU A 57 0.81 -0.32 8.88
C LEU A 57 0.71 0.98 8.09
N ALA A 58 1.73 1.33 7.30
CA ALA A 58 1.66 2.50 6.44
C ALA A 58 0.64 2.34 5.30
N ARG A 59 0.23 1.10 4.96
CA ARG A 59 -0.87 0.83 4.02
C ARG A 59 -2.23 1.00 4.70
N LEU A 60 -2.37 0.56 5.94
CA LEU A 60 -3.52 0.79 6.81
C LEU A 60 -3.77 2.27 7.05
N ILE A 61 -2.73 3.06 7.33
CA ILE A 61 -2.85 4.50 7.55
C ILE A 61 -3.23 5.24 6.26
N ARG A 62 -2.79 4.77 5.08
CA ARG A 62 -3.04 5.44 3.80
C ARG A 62 -4.35 5.07 3.13
N LEU A 63 -4.83 3.85 3.33
CA LEU A 63 -6.04 3.33 2.70
C LEU A 63 -7.20 3.15 3.69
N GLY A 64 -6.96 3.36 4.99
CA GLY A 64 -7.86 2.93 6.06
C GLY A 64 -7.85 1.42 6.26
N LEU A 65 -8.59 0.94 7.27
CA LEU A 65 -8.86 -0.48 7.51
C LEU A 65 -9.30 -1.14 6.19
N PRO A 66 -8.81 -2.35 5.85
CA PRO A 66 -9.13 -3.01 4.59
C PRO A 66 -10.65 -3.05 4.39
N ARG A 67 -11.07 -2.56 3.21
CA ARG A 67 -12.48 -2.32 2.86
C ARG A 67 -13.47 -3.49 3.03
N PRO A 68 -13.11 -4.79 3.06
CA PRO A 68 -14.10 -5.81 3.41
C PRO A 68 -14.36 -5.96 4.92
N GLY A 69 -13.39 -5.64 5.79
CA GLY A 69 -13.52 -5.84 7.25
C GLY A 69 -13.74 -4.56 8.06
N GLY A 70 -13.29 -3.41 7.54
CA GLY A 70 -13.38 -2.12 8.24
C GLY A 70 -14.80 -1.59 8.42
N CYS A 71 -15.63 -1.71 7.39
CA CYS A 71 -17.03 -1.28 7.46
C CYS A 71 -17.82 -2.15 8.46
N LEU A 72 -17.53 -3.45 8.48
CA LEU A 72 -18.19 -4.41 9.38
C LEU A 72 -17.83 -4.15 10.85
N LEU A 73 -16.56 -3.82 11.14
CA LEU A 73 -16.12 -3.45 12.48
C LEU A 73 -16.78 -2.16 12.97
N LEU A 74 -16.92 -1.14 12.10
CA LEU A 74 -17.58 0.11 12.46
C LEU A 74 -19.09 -0.07 12.70
N LEU A 75 -19.75 -0.89 11.88
CA LEU A 75 -21.16 -1.24 12.07
C LEU A 75 -21.36 -2.06 13.35
N ALA A 76 -20.51 -3.06 13.59
CA ALA A 76 -20.57 -3.87 14.81
C ALA A 76 -20.32 -3.03 16.06
N SER A 77 -19.35 -2.11 16.03
CA SER A 77 -19.10 -1.21 17.15
C SER A 77 -20.27 -0.27 17.39
N ALA A 78 -20.86 0.30 16.34
CA ALA A 78 -22.03 1.17 16.45
C ALA A 78 -23.25 0.44 17.05
N LEU A 79 -23.54 -0.79 16.58
CA LEU A 79 -24.63 -1.61 17.10
C LEU A 79 -24.41 -2.03 18.55
N SER A 80 -23.18 -2.36 18.94
CA SER A 80 -22.87 -2.71 20.33
C SER A 80 -23.06 -1.54 21.30
N VAL A 81 -22.66 -0.32 20.92
CA VAL A 81 -22.84 0.88 21.74
C VAL A 81 -24.32 1.25 21.88
N LEU A 82 -25.09 1.15 20.79
CA LEU A 82 -26.54 1.36 20.81
C LEU A 82 -27.27 0.29 21.64
N GLY A 83 -26.85 -0.97 21.54
CA GLY A 83 -27.43 -2.06 22.36
C GLY A 83 -27.18 -1.85 23.85
N VAL A 84 -25.95 -1.47 24.22
CA VAL A 84 -25.60 -1.17 25.61
C VAL A 84 -26.35 0.06 26.13
N SER A 85 -26.47 1.13 25.33
CA SER A 85 -27.19 2.33 25.76
C SER A 85 -28.68 2.09 25.96
N VAL A 86 -29.33 1.33 25.06
CA VAL A 86 -30.74 0.95 25.21
C VAL A 86 -30.96 0.04 26.42
N ALA A 87 -30.07 -0.93 26.65
CA ALA A 87 -30.15 -1.81 27.81
C ALA A 87 -30.01 -1.05 29.13
N VAL A 88 -29.05 -0.11 29.22
CA VAL A 88 -28.88 0.76 30.38
C VAL A 88 -30.12 1.62 30.60
N CYS A 89 -30.70 2.19 29.54
CA CYS A 89 -31.90 3.03 29.63
C CYS A 89 -33.12 2.24 30.14
N LEU A 90 -33.32 1.01 29.64
CA LEU A 90 -34.39 0.12 30.11
C LEU A 90 -34.22 -0.29 31.58
N LEU A 91 -32.98 -0.57 32.02
CA LEU A 91 -32.69 -0.87 33.41
C LEU A 91 -32.96 0.33 34.33
N THR A 92 -32.61 1.54 33.91
CA THR A 92 -32.91 2.76 34.69
C THR A 92 -34.40 3.06 34.78
N LEU A 93 -35.18 2.79 33.72
CA LEU A 93 -36.64 2.96 33.73
C LEU A 93 -37.34 1.88 34.57
N ALA A 94 -36.87 0.64 34.53
CA ALA A 94 -37.37 -0.44 35.37
C ALA A 94 -37.05 -0.22 36.87
N GLY A 95 -35.90 0.38 37.19
CA GLY A 95 -35.55 0.77 38.56
C GLY A 95 -36.34 1.99 39.06
N ALA A 96 -36.68 2.93 38.18
CA ALA A 96 -37.48 4.12 38.54
C ALA A 96 -38.97 3.83 38.76
N GLY A 97 -39.49 2.70 38.26
CA GLY A 97 -40.88 2.26 38.50
C GLY A 97 -41.11 1.51 39.81
N LEU A 98 -40.08 1.37 40.65
CA LEU A 98 -40.14 0.67 41.94
C LEU A 98 -40.10 1.60 43.17
N HIS A 99 -40.27 2.92 42.97
CA HIS A 99 -40.41 3.93 44.02
C HIS A 99 -41.79 4.58 43.98
#